data_AF-A0AAX3M1S0-F1
#
_entry.id   AF-A0AAX3M1S0-F1
#
_cell.length_a   1.000
_cell.length_b   1.000
_cell.length_c   1.000
_cell.angle_alpha   90.00
_cell.angle_beta   90.00
_cell.angle_gamma   90.00
#
_symmetry.space_group_name_H-M   'P 1'
#
loop_
_entity.id
_entity.type
_entity.pdbx_description
1 polymer ?
#
loop_
_entity_poly.entity_id
_entity_poly.type
_entity_poly.pdbx_seq_one_letter_code
_entity_poly.pdbx_strand_id
1 'polypeptide(L)'
;MDFTGERYVPNKVFGEIEVEHKQRYHAILDLVKNKKVLDAACGEGYGTNLISQHAQFVWGIDISEDSIEWATTAYHSTNIEFKVSDIQILPIPDQSVDVVVSFETIEHVDEKAQEKFLNEIRRVLKPDGILIMSTPDKRLYSDIVGFTNTFHIKEFYESEFELFLQSKFKHTYMFRQGFRTFSYLGACHVEENQSEYYRMDDLYPTENNGKYLISLCSDKAITNVETLNSIMPLVKPKIISKLLLDTGNGFDYNDAITAELLVEGREFSTSFKDLDKINNIKRLKWIPLEGHIININILDYPKNIQMISLNSFGHKESYTEFQVLRPEFLINITEGTLENLSLKGHIEILNAEHVFQKLDTRIEGLQSEIEDLQSTLKDYEQLKERLQSIEKERDNVLSINQSISNENNLLLNSTSWKITKPLRTIGRVLKKSN
;
A
#
# COMPACT_ATOMS: atom_id res chain seq x y z
N MET A 1 9.19 -4.69 2.82
CA MET A 1 10.06 -5.06 3.96
C MET A 1 9.29 -4.95 5.26
N ASP A 2 9.65 -5.70 6.32
CA ASP A 2 9.06 -5.54 7.66
C ASP A 2 9.88 -4.58 8.53
N PHE A 3 9.20 -3.84 9.42
CA PHE A 3 9.86 -2.89 10.30
C PHE A 3 10.49 -3.61 11.49
N THR A 4 11.82 -3.54 11.59
CA THR A 4 12.61 -4.17 12.67
C THR A 4 13.00 -3.20 13.79
N GLY A 5 12.70 -1.90 13.63
CA GLY A 5 13.23 -0.83 14.48
C GLY A 5 14.56 -0.24 14.00
N GLU A 6 15.25 -0.91 13.07
CA GLU A 6 16.53 -0.45 12.50
C GLU A 6 16.33 0.63 11.44
N ARG A 7 15.29 0.50 10.61
CA ARG A 7 15.08 1.36 9.44
C ARG A 7 13.67 1.89 9.42
N TYR A 8 13.51 3.16 9.07
CA TYR A 8 12.19 3.71 8.79
C TYR A 8 11.64 3.16 7.47
N VAL A 9 10.45 2.57 7.52
CA VAL A 9 9.73 2.01 6.36
C VAL A 9 8.48 2.84 6.09
N PRO A 10 8.43 3.64 5.01
CA PRO A 10 7.25 4.42 4.65
C PRO A 10 5.98 3.54 4.57
N ASN A 11 4.85 4.09 5.02
CA ASN A 11 3.54 3.42 5.05
C ASN A 11 3.40 2.23 6.03
N LYS A 12 4.46 1.89 6.77
CA LYS A 12 4.38 0.92 7.89
C LYS A 12 4.62 1.56 9.26
N VAL A 13 5.39 2.64 9.30
CA VAL A 13 5.68 3.40 10.52
C VAL A 13 5.03 4.78 10.41
N PHE A 14 4.26 5.15 11.45
CA PHE A 14 3.53 6.41 11.52
C PHE A 14 3.84 7.14 12.84
N GLY A 15 3.57 8.45 12.88
CA GLY A 15 3.70 9.25 14.10
C GLY A 15 5.07 9.90 14.25
N GLU A 16 5.61 9.93 15.47
CA GLU A 16 6.85 10.66 15.81
C GLU A 16 8.03 10.30 14.89
N ILE A 17 8.33 9.00 14.75
CA ILE A 17 9.46 8.52 13.94
C ILE A 17 9.33 8.99 12.47
N GLU A 18 8.13 8.90 11.89
CA GLU A 18 7.88 9.38 10.53
C GLU A 18 8.17 10.88 10.38
N VAL A 19 7.71 11.68 11.34
CA VAL A 19 7.89 13.14 11.32
C VAL A 19 9.36 13.50 11.46
N GLU A 20 10.07 12.88 12.41
CA GLU A 20 11.51 13.11 12.62
C GLU A 20 12.32 12.82 11.35
N HIS A 21 12.06 11.67 10.73
CA HIS A 21 12.72 11.26 9.49
C HIS A 21 12.40 12.20 8.32
N LYS A 22 11.12 12.49 8.05
CA LYS A 22 10.72 13.37 6.93
C LYS A 22 11.20 14.80 7.13
N GLN A 23 11.17 15.34 8.34
CA GLN A 23 11.59 16.71 8.62
C GLN A 23 13.06 16.93 8.26
N ARG A 24 13.96 15.97 8.56
CA ARG A 24 15.39 16.08 8.20
C ARG A 24 15.59 16.26 6.70
N TYR A 25 14.88 15.49 5.88
CA TYR A 25 14.93 15.65 4.43
C TYR A 25 14.23 16.93 3.94
N HIS A 26 13.11 17.32 4.52
CA HIS A 26 12.43 18.58 4.16
C HIS A 26 13.27 19.82 4.48
N ALA A 27 14.02 19.80 5.60
CA ALA A 27 14.86 20.91 6.04
C ALA A 27 16.01 21.24 5.07
N ILE A 28 16.39 20.30 4.20
CA ILE A 28 17.54 20.45 3.29
C ILE A 28 17.17 20.74 1.83
N LEU A 29 15.87 20.81 1.48
CA LEU A 29 15.44 20.86 0.07
C LEU A 29 15.92 22.12 -0.67
N ASP A 30 16.08 23.24 0.04
CA ASP A 30 16.66 24.45 -0.55
C ASP A 30 18.17 24.32 -0.78
N LEU A 31 18.89 23.58 0.08
CA LEU A 31 20.34 23.38 -0.02
C LEU A 31 20.71 22.44 -1.17
N VAL A 32 19.84 21.50 -1.51
CA VAL A 32 20.05 20.52 -2.59
C VAL A 32 19.54 20.97 -3.96
N LYS A 33 18.91 22.16 -4.04
CA LYS A 33 18.30 22.65 -5.28
C LYS A 33 19.30 22.77 -6.42
N ASN A 34 19.02 22.12 -7.56
CA ASN A 34 19.89 22.07 -8.75
C ASN A 34 21.32 21.55 -8.45
N LYS A 35 21.50 20.71 -7.43
CA LYS A 35 22.79 20.13 -7.04
C LYS A 35 22.89 18.66 -7.43
N LYS A 36 24.11 18.14 -7.56
CA LYS A 36 24.37 16.70 -7.54
C LYS A 36 24.52 16.23 -6.11
N VAL A 37 23.68 15.30 -5.70
CA VAL A 37 23.53 14.88 -4.30
C VAL A 37 23.87 13.41 -4.16
N LEU A 38 24.50 13.04 -3.06
CA LEU A 38 24.62 11.66 -2.60
C LEU A 38 23.82 11.52 -1.31
N ASP A 39 22.81 10.65 -1.30
CA ASP A 39 22.12 10.17 -0.10
C ASP A 39 22.76 8.83 0.32
N ALA A 40 23.61 8.87 1.34
CA ALA A 40 24.42 7.74 1.79
C ALA A 40 23.76 7.03 2.99
N ALA A 41 23.54 5.74 2.84
CA ALA A 41 22.59 4.91 3.61
C ALA A 41 21.15 5.41 3.43
N CYS A 42 20.68 5.43 2.18
CA CYS A 42 19.36 5.94 1.83
C CYS A 42 18.19 5.04 2.28
N GLY A 43 18.48 3.84 2.79
CA GLY A 43 17.49 2.83 3.14
C GLY A 43 16.60 2.52 1.94
N GLU A 44 15.28 2.56 2.17
CA GLU A 44 14.28 2.35 1.12
C GLU A 44 14.22 3.51 0.11
N GLY A 45 14.93 4.63 0.29
CA GLY A 45 15.12 5.63 -0.76
C GLY A 45 14.02 6.71 -0.87
N TYR A 46 13.09 6.78 0.09
CA TYR A 46 12.07 7.84 0.10
C TYR A 46 12.70 9.24 0.22
N GLY A 47 13.80 9.34 0.98
CA GLY A 47 14.62 10.55 1.11
C GLY A 47 15.25 10.94 -0.23
N THR A 48 15.94 9.99 -0.88
CA THR A 48 16.46 10.12 -2.25
C THR A 48 15.40 10.64 -3.22
N ASN A 49 14.19 10.05 -3.19
CA ASN A 49 13.08 10.46 -4.05
C ASN A 49 12.51 11.85 -3.72
N LEU A 50 12.56 12.28 -2.46
CA LEU A 50 12.17 13.63 -2.08
C LEU A 50 13.23 14.66 -2.54
N ILE A 51 14.52 14.35 -2.34
CA ILE A 51 15.64 15.19 -2.78
C ILE A 51 15.63 15.36 -4.30
N SER A 52 15.34 14.30 -5.06
CA SER A 52 15.37 14.30 -6.53
C SER A 52 14.38 15.29 -7.17
N GLN A 53 13.30 15.64 -6.47
CA GLN A 53 12.32 16.62 -6.92
C GLN A 53 12.89 18.05 -6.97
N HIS A 54 14.01 18.29 -6.27
CA HIS A 54 14.68 19.59 -6.20
C HIS A 54 16.11 19.56 -6.77
N ALA A 55 16.79 18.42 -6.68
CA ALA A 55 18.17 18.24 -7.10
C ALA A 55 18.33 18.05 -8.61
N GLN A 56 19.53 18.35 -9.12
CA GLN A 56 19.89 18.05 -10.50
C GLN A 56 20.01 16.53 -10.72
N PHE A 57 20.63 15.84 -9.76
CA PHE A 57 20.85 14.40 -9.82
C PHE A 57 21.09 13.86 -8.40
N VAL A 58 20.62 12.65 -8.11
CA VAL A 58 20.80 12.01 -6.80
C VAL A 58 21.31 10.58 -6.95
N TRP A 59 22.41 10.27 -6.26
CA TRP A 59 22.78 8.88 -5.98
C TRP A 59 22.18 8.47 -4.65
N GLY A 60 21.42 7.37 -4.62
CA GLY A 60 20.99 6.72 -3.38
C GLY A 60 21.83 5.47 -3.14
N ILE A 61 22.51 5.37 -1.99
CA ILE A 61 23.38 4.23 -1.69
C ILE A 61 22.97 3.60 -0.38
N ASP A 62 22.86 2.27 -0.34
CA ASP A 62 22.61 1.50 0.86
C ASP A 62 23.32 0.15 0.78
N ILE A 63 23.67 -0.43 1.93
CA ILE A 63 24.33 -1.74 1.99
C ILE A 63 23.35 -2.89 1.72
N SER A 64 22.04 -2.66 1.94
CA SER A 64 21.00 -3.68 1.76
C SER A 64 20.58 -3.77 0.30
N GLU A 65 20.87 -4.93 -0.33
CA GLU A 65 20.39 -5.25 -1.68
C GLU A 65 18.87 -5.15 -1.79
N ASP A 66 18.14 -5.74 -0.84
CA ASP A 66 16.68 -5.69 -0.78
C ASP A 66 16.12 -4.25 -0.72
N SER A 67 16.74 -3.37 0.08
CA SER A 67 16.33 -1.96 0.17
C SER A 67 16.53 -1.24 -1.17
N ILE A 68 17.66 -1.50 -1.85
CA ILE A 68 17.98 -0.89 -3.14
C ILE A 68 17.08 -1.44 -4.26
N GLU A 69 16.79 -2.74 -4.26
CA GLU A 69 15.84 -3.34 -5.21
C GLU A 69 14.45 -2.73 -5.03
N TRP A 70 14.00 -2.59 -3.77
CA TRP A 70 12.73 -1.93 -3.46
C TRP A 70 12.75 -0.47 -3.91
N ALA A 71 13.78 0.31 -3.55
CA ALA A 71 13.91 1.73 -3.87
C ALA A 71 13.89 1.95 -5.39
N THR A 72 14.64 1.12 -6.12
CA THR A 72 14.72 1.14 -7.58
C THR A 72 13.36 0.90 -8.22
N THR A 73 12.55 0.01 -7.63
CA THR A 73 11.20 -0.31 -8.11
C THR A 73 10.15 0.72 -7.69
N ALA A 74 10.28 1.30 -6.49
CA ALA A 74 9.32 2.23 -5.92
C ALA A 74 9.49 3.64 -6.49
N TYR A 75 10.72 4.05 -6.81
CA TYR A 75 11.07 5.42 -7.18
C TYR A 75 11.77 5.48 -8.52
N HIS A 76 10.97 5.54 -9.58
CA HIS A 76 11.46 5.75 -10.94
C HIS A 76 11.51 7.25 -11.25
N SER A 77 12.71 7.83 -11.24
CA SER A 77 12.95 9.18 -11.78
C SER A 77 14.20 9.18 -12.65
N THR A 78 14.20 10.02 -13.68
CA THR A 78 15.30 10.12 -14.66
C THR A 78 16.59 10.69 -14.07
N ASN A 79 16.52 11.28 -12.87
CA ASN A 79 17.64 11.90 -12.18
C ASN A 79 18.03 11.19 -10.87
N ILE A 80 17.64 9.93 -10.69
CA ILE A 80 18.04 9.09 -9.56
C ILE A 80 18.84 7.88 -10.05
N GLU A 81 19.89 7.52 -9.33
CA GLU A 81 20.60 6.26 -9.51
C GLU A 81 20.81 5.59 -8.14
N PHE A 82 20.18 4.45 -7.92
CA PHE A 82 20.37 3.64 -6.72
C PHE A 82 21.51 2.63 -6.88
N LYS A 83 22.34 2.47 -5.85
CA LYS A 83 23.48 1.53 -5.85
C LYS A 83 23.60 0.79 -4.52
N VAL A 84 23.87 -0.50 -4.60
CA VAL A 84 24.27 -1.29 -3.43
C VAL A 84 25.73 -0.98 -3.11
N SER A 85 26.01 -0.49 -1.90
CA SER A 85 27.38 -0.31 -1.43
C SER A 85 27.49 -0.08 0.07
N ASP A 86 28.64 -0.49 0.61
CA ASP A 86 29.06 -0.11 1.95
C ASP A 86 29.54 1.36 1.93
N ILE A 87 29.12 2.14 2.92
CA ILE A 87 29.52 3.54 3.09
C ILE A 87 31.04 3.74 3.21
N GLN A 88 31.78 2.70 3.58
CA GLN A 88 33.25 2.70 3.64
C GLN A 88 33.92 2.74 2.26
N ILE A 89 33.19 2.44 1.17
CA ILE A 89 33.70 2.43 -0.20
C ILE A 89 32.59 2.92 -1.16
N LEU A 90 32.51 4.23 -1.39
CA LEU A 90 31.45 4.83 -2.19
C LEU A 90 31.73 4.67 -3.71
N PRO A 91 30.84 4.06 -4.51
CA PRO A 91 30.99 3.88 -5.95
C PRO A 91 30.68 5.16 -6.75
N ILE A 92 31.22 6.28 -6.27
CA ILE A 92 31.00 7.64 -6.76
C ILE A 92 32.36 8.26 -7.13
N PRO A 93 32.47 8.97 -8.27
CA PRO A 93 33.72 9.60 -8.66
C PRO A 93 34.20 10.67 -7.68
N ASP A 94 35.51 10.86 -7.61
CA ASP A 94 36.13 11.92 -6.82
C ASP A 94 35.58 13.31 -7.21
N GLN A 95 35.39 14.17 -6.21
CA GLN A 95 35.00 15.58 -6.38
C GLN A 95 33.80 15.80 -7.33
N SER A 96 32.84 14.88 -7.31
CA SER A 96 31.70 14.89 -8.23
C SER A 96 30.38 15.33 -7.59
N VAL A 97 30.32 15.32 -6.25
CA VAL A 97 29.13 15.59 -5.45
C VAL A 97 29.17 17.01 -4.88
N ASP A 98 28.06 17.74 -5.02
CA ASP A 98 27.89 19.07 -4.41
C ASP A 98 27.44 18.96 -2.95
N VAL A 99 26.55 18.02 -2.64
CA VAL A 99 25.99 17.80 -1.29
C VAL A 99 25.97 16.31 -0.97
N VAL A 100 26.55 15.90 0.15
CA VAL A 100 26.37 14.57 0.73
C VAL A 100 25.39 14.68 1.90
N VAL A 101 24.40 13.79 1.93
CA VAL A 101 23.41 13.64 2.99
C VAL A 101 23.59 12.24 3.58
N SER A 102 23.61 12.12 4.90
CA SER A 102 23.61 10.82 5.57
C SER A 102 22.95 10.95 6.94
N PHE A 103 21.76 10.38 7.10
CA PHE A 103 20.97 10.56 8.31
C PHE A 103 20.79 9.23 9.06
N GLU A 104 21.10 9.22 10.35
CA GLU A 104 20.94 8.05 11.23
C GLU A 104 21.70 6.82 10.71
N THR A 105 23.00 7.00 10.49
CA THR A 105 23.86 6.01 9.83
C THR A 105 25.14 5.74 10.61
N ILE A 106 25.81 6.81 11.03
CA ILE A 106 27.19 6.74 11.55
C ILE A 106 27.27 5.95 12.87
N GLU A 107 26.18 5.88 13.63
CA GLU A 107 26.05 5.12 14.87
C GLU A 107 26.00 3.60 14.67
N HIS A 108 25.67 3.14 13.46
CA HIS A 108 25.54 1.73 13.11
C HIS A 108 26.87 1.04 12.77
N VAL A 109 27.98 1.77 12.84
CA VAL A 109 29.31 1.25 12.47
C VAL A 109 30.35 1.55 13.55
N ASP A 110 31.44 0.79 13.55
CA ASP A 110 32.54 0.99 14.50
C ASP A 110 33.39 2.24 14.15
N GLU A 111 34.21 2.70 15.09
CA GLU A 111 35.04 3.92 14.95
C GLU A 111 35.92 3.89 13.69
N LYS A 112 36.43 2.72 13.28
CA LYS A 112 37.27 2.57 12.09
C LYS A 112 36.45 2.76 10.81
N ALA A 113 35.24 2.23 10.76
CA ALA A 113 34.32 2.43 9.66
C ALA A 113 33.81 3.88 9.61
N GLN A 114 33.58 4.53 10.76
CA GLN A 114 33.24 5.96 10.84
C GLN A 114 34.33 6.82 10.18
N GLU A 115 35.60 6.62 10.54
CA GLU A 115 36.73 7.35 9.93
C GLU A 115 36.85 7.13 8.42
N LYS A 116 36.69 5.89 7.95
CA LYS A 116 36.71 5.57 6.51
C LYS A 116 35.57 6.26 5.77
N PHE A 117 34.36 6.21 6.32
CA PHE A 117 33.22 6.87 5.70
C PHE A 117 33.45 8.37 5.59
N LEU A 118 33.96 9.02 6.64
CA LEU A 118 34.29 10.44 6.58
C LEU A 118 35.36 10.75 5.52
N ASN A 119 36.36 9.87 5.33
CA ASN A 119 37.35 10.01 4.26
C ASN A 119 36.72 9.85 2.86
N GLU A 120 35.82 8.88 2.66
CA GLU A 120 35.10 8.68 1.41
C GLU A 120 34.19 9.87 1.08
N ILE A 121 33.51 10.43 2.08
CA ILE A 121 32.74 11.68 1.94
C ILE A 121 33.65 12.80 1.43
N ARG A 122 34.85 12.97 2.02
CA ARG A 122 35.80 13.99 1.54
C ARG A 122 36.29 13.72 0.12
N ARG A 123 36.47 12.45 -0.27
CA ARG A 123 36.89 12.07 -1.63
C ARG A 123 35.82 12.44 -2.66
N VAL A 124 34.55 12.13 -2.41
CA VAL A 124 33.46 12.33 -3.38
C VAL A 124 32.96 13.78 -3.43
N LEU A 125 33.07 14.53 -2.33
CA LEU A 125 32.69 15.94 -2.28
C LEU A 125 33.61 16.80 -3.14
N LYS A 126 33.01 17.76 -3.85
CA LYS A 126 33.73 18.89 -4.44
C LYS A 126 34.44 19.70 -3.33
N PRO A 127 35.48 20.49 -3.67
CA PRO A 127 36.19 21.32 -2.67
C PRO A 127 35.28 22.21 -1.81
N ASP A 128 34.26 22.81 -2.41
CA ASP A 128 33.26 23.66 -1.74
C ASP A 128 31.95 22.90 -1.41
N GLY A 129 31.99 21.56 -1.44
CA GLY A 129 30.84 20.72 -1.19
C GLY A 129 30.38 20.77 0.26
N ILE A 130 29.14 20.35 0.49
CA ILE A 130 28.48 20.36 1.80
C ILE A 130 28.23 18.92 2.25
N LEU A 131 28.57 18.60 3.49
CA LEU A 131 28.06 17.41 4.18
C LEU A 131 26.91 17.83 5.11
N ILE A 132 25.82 17.08 5.08
CA ILE A 132 24.74 17.17 6.06
C ILE A 132 24.60 15.77 6.69
N MET A 133 24.82 15.67 8.00
CA MET A 133 24.85 14.39 8.71
C MET A 133 24.02 14.45 9.99
N SER A 134 23.32 13.37 10.33
CA SER A 134 22.67 13.23 11.64
C SER A 134 23.06 11.95 12.37
N THR A 135 22.96 12.00 13.69
CA THR A 135 23.10 10.86 14.59
C THR A 135 22.38 11.13 15.90
N PRO A 136 21.95 10.10 16.66
CA PRO A 136 21.44 10.27 18.01
C PRO A 136 22.46 10.89 18.96
N ASP A 137 22.01 11.79 19.85
CA ASP A 137 22.81 12.23 21.00
C ASP A 137 22.79 11.12 22.06
N LYS A 138 23.89 10.41 22.25
CA LYS A 138 24.01 9.29 23.20
C LYS A 138 23.45 9.63 24.59
N ARG A 139 23.72 10.85 25.08
CA ARG A 139 23.27 11.30 26.40
C ARG A 139 21.74 11.28 26.48
N LEU A 140 21.07 11.81 25.45
CA LEU A 140 19.62 11.96 25.43
C LEU A 140 18.90 10.69 24.93
N TYR A 141 19.50 9.95 24.00
CA TYR A 141 18.91 8.77 23.38
C TYR A 141 19.03 7.53 24.26
N SER A 142 20.22 7.29 24.82
CA SER A 142 20.55 6.06 25.54
C SER A 142 20.64 6.28 27.04
N ASP A 143 21.50 7.20 27.49
CA ASP A 143 21.85 7.30 28.92
C ASP A 143 20.68 7.76 29.80
N ILE A 144 19.99 8.83 29.39
CA ILE A 144 18.84 9.37 30.15
C ILE A 144 17.61 8.46 30.03
N VAL A 145 17.36 7.91 28.84
CA VAL A 145 16.20 7.03 28.60
C VAL A 145 16.41 5.65 29.23
N GLY A 146 17.66 5.24 29.44
CA GLY A 146 18.00 3.89 29.91
C GLY A 146 17.73 2.82 28.84
N PHE A 147 17.78 3.19 27.56
CA PHE A 147 17.54 2.31 26.42
C PHE A 147 18.86 2.00 25.71
N THR A 148 18.99 0.79 25.17
CA THR A 148 20.14 0.41 24.35
C THR A 148 19.61 -0.19 23.06
N ASN A 149 19.94 0.46 21.94
CA ASN A 149 19.63 -0.08 20.62
C ASN A 149 20.72 -1.07 20.20
N THR A 150 20.36 -2.33 19.96
CA THR A 150 21.31 -3.37 19.55
C THR A 150 21.95 -3.11 18.19
N PHE A 151 21.34 -2.24 17.37
CA PHE A 151 21.87 -1.85 16.07
C PHE A 151 22.86 -0.67 16.15
N HIS A 152 22.94 0.04 17.28
CA HIS A 152 23.89 1.14 17.45
C HIS A 152 25.21 0.58 17.98
N ILE A 153 26.21 0.47 17.12
CA ILE A 153 27.54 -0.03 17.46
C ILE A 153 28.33 1.05 18.23
N LYS A 154 28.26 2.31 17.78
CA LYS A 154 28.98 3.43 18.39
C LYS A 154 28.20 4.74 18.28
N GLU A 155 27.56 5.12 19.37
CA GLU A 155 26.89 6.43 19.49
C GLU A 155 27.87 7.53 19.92
N PHE A 156 27.56 8.78 19.56
CA PHE A 156 28.35 9.96 19.90
C PHE A 156 27.69 10.79 21.01
N TYR A 157 28.53 11.36 21.89
CA TYR A 157 28.13 12.61 22.56
C TYR A 157 28.29 13.80 21.63
N GLU A 158 27.54 14.89 21.85
CA GLU A 158 27.58 16.09 21.01
C GLU A 158 28.99 16.61 20.72
N SER A 159 29.82 16.75 21.76
CA SER A 159 31.21 17.22 21.60
C SER A 159 32.08 16.25 20.80
N GLU A 160 31.84 14.95 20.91
CA GLU A 160 32.60 13.94 20.17
C GLU A 160 32.22 13.99 18.68
N PHE A 161 30.93 14.11 18.37
CA PHE A 161 30.43 14.23 17.00
C PHE A 161 30.96 15.50 16.34
N GLU A 162 30.93 16.64 17.04
CA GLU A 162 31.45 17.90 16.52
C GLU A 162 32.96 17.81 16.25
N LEU A 163 33.76 17.30 17.18
CA LEU A 163 35.21 17.14 17.00
C LEU A 163 35.55 16.15 15.87
N PHE A 164 34.78 15.06 15.75
CA PHE A 164 34.91 14.09 14.66
C PHE A 164 34.75 14.77 13.30
N LEU A 165 33.74 15.61 13.14
CA LEU A 165 33.49 16.35 11.89
C LEU A 165 34.54 17.46 11.64
N GLN A 166 34.91 18.22 12.68
CA GLN A 166 35.94 19.25 12.60
C GLN A 166 37.33 18.70 12.22
N SER A 167 37.56 17.40 12.41
CA SER A 167 38.80 16.74 11.96
C SER A 167 38.99 16.77 10.43
N LYS A 168 37.91 16.98 9.65
CA LYS A 168 37.93 16.97 8.18
C LYS A 168 37.33 18.20 7.50
N PHE A 169 36.62 19.05 8.24
CA PHE A 169 35.95 20.25 7.71
C PHE A 169 36.32 21.50 8.51
N LYS A 170 36.54 22.61 7.81
CA LYS A 170 36.88 23.90 8.45
C LYS A 170 35.70 24.55 9.18
N HIS A 171 34.49 24.36 8.66
CA HIS A 171 33.27 24.91 9.23
C HIS A 171 32.30 23.77 9.52
N THR A 172 31.81 23.73 10.76
CA THR A 172 30.86 22.76 11.28
C THR A 172 29.78 23.55 12.01
N TYR A 173 28.53 23.35 11.63
CA TYR A 173 27.38 24.02 12.22
C TYR A 173 26.46 22.96 12.82
N MET A 174 26.28 23.02 14.14
CA MET A 174 25.53 22.02 14.91
C MET A 174 24.08 22.48 15.13
N PHE A 175 23.16 21.54 14.96
CA PHE A 175 21.72 21.69 15.16
C PHE A 175 21.20 20.50 15.96
N ARG A 176 20.00 20.65 16.52
CA ARG A 176 19.31 19.61 17.28
C ARG A 176 17.89 19.45 16.76
N GLN A 177 17.46 18.20 16.56
CA GLN A 177 16.07 17.87 16.26
C GLN A 177 15.42 17.27 17.49
N GLY A 178 14.23 17.76 17.82
CA GLY A 178 13.36 17.17 18.83
C GLY A 178 11.91 17.18 18.37
N PHE A 179 11.11 16.29 18.94
CA PHE A 179 9.68 16.20 18.68
C PHE A 179 8.87 16.80 19.84
N ARG A 180 7.80 17.51 19.51
CA ARG A 180 6.86 18.07 20.48
C ARG A 180 5.43 17.96 19.95
N THR A 181 4.49 17.59 20.81
CA THR A 181 3.06 17.62 20.52
C THR A 181 2.48 18.90 21.10
N PHE A 182 1.56 19.53 20.36
CA PHE A 182 0.81 20.69 20.85
C PHE A 182 -0.69 20.41 20.73
N SER A 183 -1.45 20.92 21.70
CA SER A 183 -2.92 20.94 21.65
C SER A 183 -3.36 22.35 21.28
N TYR A 184 -4.41 22.45 20.47
CA TYR A 184 -4.97 23.73 20.03
C TYR A 184 -6.50 23.72 20.18
N LEU A 185 -7.07 24.84 20.61
CA LEU A 185 -8.51 25.06 20.74
C LEU A 185 -8.91 26.31 19.96
N GLY A 186 -9.79 26.15 18.96
CA GLY A 186 -10.28 27.23 18.11
C GLY A 186 -11.81 27.34 18.10
N ALA A 187 -12.34 28.54 17.83
CA ALA A 187 -13.77 28.76 17.69
C ALA A 187 -14.28 28.25 16.33
N CYS A 188 -15.35 27.44 16.32
CA CYS A 188 -15.92 26.83 15.10
C CYS A 188 -16.62 27.81 14.15
N HIS A 189 -16.75 29.09 14.50
CA HIS A 189 -17.58 30.07 13.78
C HIS A 189 -16.78 31.24 13.20
N VAL A 190 -15.45 31.15 13.16
CA VAL A 190 -14.56 32.21 12.68
C VAL A 190 -13.73 31.66 11.53
N GLU A 191 -13.73 32.34 10.37
CA GLU A 191 -12.98 31.92 9.17
C GLU A 191 -11.46 31.92 9.40
N GLU A 192 -10.96 32.81 10.27
CA GLU A 192 -9.57 32.83 10.73
C GLU A 192 -9.52 32.91 12.26
N ASN A 193 -9.17 31.81 12.92
CA ASN A 193 -8.75 31.88 14.32
C ASN A 193 -7.29 32.32 14.38
N GLN A 194 -7.03 33.53 14.87
CA GLN A 194 -5.70 33.87 15.38
C GLN A 194 -5.46 33.07 16.66
N SER A 195 -4.74 31.97 16.48
CA SER A 195 -4.44 31.01 17.53
C SER A 195 -3.20 31.47 18.27
N GLU A 196 -3.35 31.85 19.53
CA GLU A 196 -2.19 32.03 20.41
C GLU A 196 -1.80 30.67 20.98
N TYR A 197 -0.57 30.24 20.73
CA TYR A 197 -0.03 29.02 21.30
C TYR A 197 0.60 29.34 22.65
N TYR A 198 0.02 28.79 23.72
CA TYR A 198 0.59 28.89 25.06
C TYR A 198 1.50 27.69 25.28
N ARG A 199 2.80 27.96 25.40
CA ARG A 199 3.79 26.95 25.78
C ARG A 199 3.67 26.67 27.27
N MET A 200 3.22 25.48 27.65
CA MET A 200 3.17 25.09 29.08
C MET A 200 4.56 24.88 29.70
N ASP A 201 5.63 24.84 28.89
CA ASP A 201 6.99 24.57 29.33
C ASP A 201 7.68 25.74 30.05
N ASP A 202 7.09 26.93 30.22
CA ASP A 202 7.78 28.03 30.91
C ASP A 202 8.09 27.75 32.41
N LEU A 203 7.66 26.59 32.93
CA LEU A 203 8.02 26.07 34.25
C LEU A 203 9.20 25.07 34.25
N TYR A 204 9.68 24.65 33.08
CA TYR A 204 10.87 23.83 32.91
C TYR A 204 11.82 24.57 31.95
N PRO A 205 13.03 24.97 32.38
CA PRO A 205 13.96 25.65 31.49
C PRO A 205 14.10 24.85 30.21
N THR A 206 14.02 25.54 29.07
CA THR A 206 14.27 24.99 27.75
C THR A 206 15.73 24.55 27.66
N GLU A 207 16.08 23.45 28.32
CA GLU A 207 17.26 22.71 27.94
C GLU A 207 17.03 22.23 26.51
N ASN A 208 18.04 22.45 25.68
CA ASN A 208 18.08 22.20 24.25
C ASN A 208 18.03 20.67 23.99
N ASN A 209 16.90 20.04 24.32
CA ASN A 209 16.71 18.59 24.48
C ASN A 209 16.35 17.90 23.15
N GLY A 210 16.94 18.33 22.04
CA GLY A 210 16.76 17.62 20.77
C GLY A 210 17.56 16.31 20.80
N LYS A 211 16.85 15.20 20.66
CA LYS A 211 17.35 13.81 20.73
C LYS A 211 18.38 13.49 19.65
N TYR A 212 18.29 14.14 18.51
CA TYR A 212 19.21 13.94 17.39
C TYR A 212 20.06 15.17 17.15
N LEU A 213 21.34 14.91 16.87
CA LEU A 213 22.31 15.90 16.44
C LEU A 213 22.28 15.95 14.91
N ILE A 214 22.25 17.15 14.35
CA ILE A 214 22.37 17.36 12.91
C ILE A 214 23.53 18.33 12.70
N SER A 215 24.40 18.02 11.76
CA SER A 215 25.51 18.87 11.41
C SER A 215 25.51 19.21 9.94
N LEU A 216 25.90 20.44 9.63
CA LEU A 216 26.17 20.92 8.30
C LEU A 216 27.64 21.37 8.24
N CYS A 217 28.42 20.75 7.35
CA CYS A 217 29.87 20.88 7.29
C CYS A 217 30.34 21.27 5.90
N SER A 218 31.33 22.16 5.82
CA SER A 218 32.02 22.49 4.56
C SER A 218 33.37 23.15 4.83
N ASP A 219 34.25 23.16 3.82
CA ASP A 219 35.47 23.97 3.85
C ASP A 219 35.24 25.43 3.47
N LYS A 220 34.05 25.74 2.96
CA LYS A 220 33.58 27.09 2.69
C LYS A 220 32.54 27.48 3.74
N ALA A 221 32.66 28.69 4.29
CA ALA A 221 31.65 29.22 5.19
C ALA A 221 30.28 29.26 4.49
N ILE A 222 29.25 28.75 5.17
CA ILE A 222 27.90 28.69 4.61
C ILE A 222 27.12 29.91 5.12
N THR A 223 26.56 30.67 4.19
CA THR A 223 25.68 31.80 4.51
C THR A 223 24.26 31.28 4.68
N ASN A 224 23.50 31.83 5.65
CA ASN A 224 22.14 31.41 5.99
C ASN A 224 22.03 30.00 6.59
N VAL A 225 22.93 29.66 7.51
CA VAL A 225 22.90 28.40 8.29
C VAL A 225 21.53 28.14 8.94
N GLU A 226 20.80 29.21 9.28
CA GLU A 226 19.43 29.16 9.81
C GLU A 226 18.40 28.49 8.87
N THR A 227 18.70 28.21 7.59
CA THR A 227 17.75 27.58 6.66
C THR A 227 17.34 26.16 7.04
N LEU A 228 18.14 25.48 7.88
CA LEU A 228 17.78 24.18 8.45
C LEU A 228 16.69 24.28 9.53
N ASN A 229 16.47 25.48 10.09
CA ASN A 229 15.40 25.70 11.06
C ASN A 229 14.05 25.61 10.35
N SER A 230 13.43 24.45 10.48
CA SER A 230 12.13 24.17 9.92
C SER A 230 11.20 23.67 11.02
N ILE A 231 9.99 24.19 11.06
CA ILE A 231 8.88 23.55 11.75
C ILE A 231 8.17 22.74 10.68
N MET A 232 8.17 21.42 10.81
CA MET A 232 7.33 20.57 9.98
C MET A 232 5.99 20.42 10.70
N PRO A 233 4.94 21.17 10.33
CA PRO A 233 3.60 20.78 10.75
C PRO A 233 3.33 19.39 10.18
N LEU A 234 2.53 18.59 10.89
CA LEU A 234 2.03 17.33 10.35
C LEU A 234 1.07 17.67 9.21
N VAL A 235 1.62 17.98 8.04
CA VAL A 235 0.86 18.25 6.83
C VAL A 235 0.18 16.93 6.50
N LYS A 236 -1.16 16.90 6.52
CA LYS A 236 -1.91 15.74 6.03
C LYS A 236 -1.30 15.36 4.68
N PRO A 237 -0.82 14.12 4.49
CA PRO A 237 -0.24 13.74 3.21
C PRO A 237 -1.27 14.03 2.11
N LYS A 238 -0.83 14.77 1.09
CA LYS A 238 -1.68 15.04 -0.07
C LYS A 238 -2.06 13.70 -0.67
N ILE A 239 -3.36 13.43 -0.72
CA ILE A 239 -3.86 12.22 -1.35
C ILE A 239 -3.78 12.46 -2.85
N ILE A 240 -3.11 11.57 -3.59
CA ILE A 240 -2.89 11.74 -5.03
C ILE A 240 -3.81 10.81 -5.80
N SER A 241 -4.55 11.39 -6.74
CA SER A 241 -5.30 10.68 -7.76
C SER A 241 -4.52 10.66 -9.08
N LYS A 242 -4.64 9.57 -9.83
CA LYS A 242 -3.90 9.36 -11.10
C LYS A 242 -4.87 9.28 -12.28
N LEU A 243 -4.46 9.84 -13.41
CA LEU A 243 -5.15 9.77 -14.68
C LEU A 243 -4.18 9.27 -15.75
N LEU A 244 -4.45 8.06 -16.24
CA LEU A 244 -3.71 7.42 -17.32
C LEU A 244 -4.33 7.78 -18.66
N LEU A 245 -3.48 8.00 -19.65
CA LEU A 245 -3.85 8.43 -20.98
C LEU A 245 -3.57 7.29 -21.97
N ASP A 246 -4.49 7.04 -22.90
CA ASP A 246 -4.24 6.17 -24.06
C ASP A 246 -4.25 7.02 -25.34
N THR A 247 -3.07 7.26 -25.89
CA THR A 247 -2.88 8.00 -27.16
C THR A 247 -2.80 7.07 -28.38
N GLY A 248 -3.03 5.76 -28.19
CA GLY A 248 -2.99 4.74 -29.25
C GLY A 248 -2.07 3.55 -28.97
N ASN A 249 -1.30 3.58 -27.89
CA ASN A 249 -0.38 2.52 -27.47
C ASN A 249 -0.86 1.75 -26.22
N GLY A 250 -2.07 2.03 -25.74
CA GLY A 250 -2.57 1.52 -24.46
C GLY A 250 -2.23 2.48 -23.30
N PHE A 251 -2.53 2.04 -22.07
CA PHE A 251 -2.24 2.81 -20.87
C PHE A 251 -0.83 2.51 -20.36
N ASP A 252 0.02 3.54 -20.29
CA ASP A 252 1.32 3.49 -19.61
C ASP A 252 1.20 4.22 -18.26
N TYR A 253 1.73 3.60 -17.21
CA TYR A 253 1.72 4.15 -15.86
C TYR A 253 2.72 5.29 -15.67
N ASN A 254 3.78 5.33 -16.49
CA ASN A 254 4.78 6.39 -16.45
C ASN A 254 4.26 7.71 -17.03
N ASP A 255 3.23 7.64 -17.87
CA ASP A 255 2.58 8.81 -18.49
C ASP A 255 1.39 9.33 -17.68
N ALA A 256 1.20 8.83 -16.44
CA ALA A 256 0.09 9.24 -15.60
C ALA A 256 0.18 10.72 -15.20
N ILE A 257 -0.88 11.47 -15.45
CA ILE A 257 -1.07 12.79 -14.86
C ILE A 257 -1.55 12.59 -13.42
N THR A 258 -1.04 13.40 -12.50
CA THR A 258 -1.45 13.38 -11.10
C THR A 258 -2.22 14.64 -10.73
N ALA A 259 -3.19 14.48 -9.84
CA ALA A 259 -3.92 15.58 -9.22
C ALA A 259 -4.15 15.28 -7.74
N GLU A 260 -4.26 16.33 -6.93
CA GLU A 260 -4.66 16.17 -5.53
C GLU A 260 -6.13 15.71 -5.45
N LEU A 261 -6.38 14.71 -4.62
CA LEU A 261 -7.71 14.27 -4.19
C LEU A 261 -7.99 14.92 -2.84
N LEU A 262 -8.71 16.03 -2.86
CA LEU A 262 -9.15 16.68 -1.64
C LEU A 262 -10.28 15.87 -1.03
N VAL A 263 -10.12 15.45 0.22
CA VAL A 263 -11.14 14.69 0.97
C VAL A 263 -11.45 15.42 2.27
N GLU A 264 -12.67 15.93 2.38
CA GLU A 264 -13.19 16.61 3.58
C GLU A 264 -14.41 15.86 4.11
N GLY A 265 -14.20 15.09 5.20
CA GLY A 265 -15.21 14.17 5.69
C GLY A 265 -15.45 13.04 4.69
N ARG A 266 -16.63 13.03 4.06
CA ARG A 266 -16.98 12.08 2.98
C ARG A 266 -16.96 12.72 1.60
N GLU A 267 -16.82 14.03 1.49
CA GLU A 267 -16.80 14.71 0.20
C GLU A 267 -15.42 14.60 -0.42
N PHE A 268 -15.36 14.35 -1.74
CA PHE A 268 -14.13 14.41 -2.49
C PHE A 268 -14.22 15.39 -3.66
N SER A 269 -13.08 15.95 -4.01
CA SER A 269 -12.90 16.62 -5.29
C SER A 269 -11.49 16.38 -5.85
N THR A 270 -11.39 16.28 -7.17
CA THR A 270 -10.11 16.25 -7.88
C THR A 270 -10.26 16.89 -9.25
N SER A 271 -9.17 17.46 -9.79
CA SER A 271 -9.20 18.11 -11.09
C SER A 271 -7.88 17.92 -11.84
N PHE A 272 -7.97 17.36 -13.04
CA PHE A 272 -6.88 17.28 -14.01
C PHE A 272 -7.08 18.38 -15.05
N LYS A 273 -6.01 19.12 -15.35
CA LYS A 273 -6.05 20.30 -16.23
C LYS A 273 -5.22 20.07 -17.49
N ASP A 274 -5.40 20.95 -18.47
CA ASP A 274 -4.59 21.02 -19.70
C ASP A 274 -4.64 19.74 -20.55
N LEU A 275 -5.76 19.00 -20.51
CA LEU A 275 -5.94 17.75 -21.24
C LEU A 275 -6.08 17.98 -22.76
N ASP A 276 -6.54 19.15 -23.16
CA ASP A 276 -6.65 19.58 -24.56
C ASP A 276 -5.28 19.79 -25.23
N LYS A 277 -4.23 20.05 -24.45
CA LYS A 277 -2.85 20.20 -24.95
C LYS A 277 -2.23 18.86 -25.35
N ILE A 278 -2.84 17.75 -24.96
CA ILE A 278 -2.35 16.40 -25.22
C ILE A 278 -3.03 15.87 -26.48
N ASN A 279 -2.25 15.78 -27.55
CA ASN A 279 -2.75 15.31 -28.83
C ASN A 279 -3.19 13.84 -28.77
N ASN A 280 -4.31 13.53 -29.44
CA ASN A 280 -4.78 12.17 -29.71
C ASN A 280 -5.17 11.33 -28.49
N ILE A 281 -5.67 11.91 -27.39
CA ILE A 281 -6.30 11.12 -26.31
C ILE A 281 -7.48 10.33 -26.88
N LYS A 282 -7.38 9.00 -26.88
CA LYS A 282 -8.47 8.09 -27.30
C LYS A 282 -9.33 7.67 -26.13
N ARG A 283 -8.69 7.32 -25.01
CA ARG A 283 -9.33 6.88 -23.78
C ARG A 283 -8.55 7.37 -22.57
N LEU A 284 -9.25 7.47 -21.46
CA LEU A 284 -8.70 7.88 -20.18
C LEU A 284 -9.00 6.78 -19.16
N LYS A 285 -8.09 6.56 -18.23
CA LYS A 285 -8.34 5.69 -17.09
C LYS A 285 -8.01 6.42 -15.81
N TRP A 286 -9.00 6.57 -14.95
CA TRP A 286 -8.89 7.26 -13.68
C TRP A 286 -8.74 6.27 -12.53
N ILE A 287 -7.75 6.54 -11.69
CA ILE A 287 -7.47 5.82 -10.45
C ILE A 287 -7.68 6.82 -9.31
N PRO A 288 -8.85 6.81 -8.64
CA PRO A 288 -9.19 7.78 -7.60
C PRO A 288 -8.18 7.74 -6.46
N LEU A 289 -7.90 6.55 -5.95
CA LEU A 289 -7.03 6.37 -4.80
C LEU A 289 -6.36 4.99 -4.83
N GLU A 290 -5.08 4.96 -5.17
CA GLU A 290 -4.29 3.72 -5.20
C GLU A 290 -3.89 3.28 -3.78
N GLY A 291 -3.80 1.97 -3.57
CA GLY A 291 -3.47 1.35 -2.28
C GLY A 291 -4.64 1.24 -1.30
N HIS A 292 -5.86 1.62 -1.69
CA HIS A 292 -7.00 1.70 -0.78
C HIS A 292 -8.24 1.02 -1.35
N ILE A 293 -8.99 0.40 -0.45
CA ILE A 293 -10.33 -0.12 -0.74
C ILE A 293 -11.33 1.02 -0.51
N ILE A 294 -12.21 1.28 -1.48
CA ILE A 294 -13.10 2.45 -1.41
C ILE A 294 -14.54 2.13 -1.81
N ASN A 295 -15.49 2.86 -1.19
CA ASN A 295 -16.80 3.12 -1.77
C ASN A 295 -16.77 4.53 -2.35
N ILE A 296 -17.23 4.69 -3.60
CA ILE A 296 -17.21 6.00 -4.25
C ILE A 296 -18.52 6.27 -5.00
N ASN A 297 -19.08 7.44 -4.79
CA ASN A 297 -20.23 7.96 -5.50
C ASN A 297 -19.82 9.24 -6.22
N ILE A 298 -19.84 9.26 -7.54
CA ILE A 298 -19.46 10.42 -8.33
C ILE A 298 -20.73 11.20 -8.68
N LEU A 299 -20.83 12.42 -8.18
CA LEU A 299 -22.04 13.25 -8.28
C LEU A 299 -21.93 14.30 -9.38
N ASP A 300 -20.72 14.80 -9.63
CA ASP A 300 -20.46 15.86 -10.61
C ASP A 300 -19.23 15.51 -11.45
N TYR A 301 -19.41 15.55 -12.77
CA TYR A 301 -18.39 15.28 -13.77
C TYR A 301 -18.81 15.87 -15.13
N PRO A 302 -17.88 16.09 -16.08
CA PRO A 302 -18.20 16.69 -17.37
C PRO A 302 -19.27 15.93 -18.15
N LYS A 303 -20.21 16.64 -18.78
CA LYS A 303 -21.34 16.00 -19.50
C LYS A 303 -20.92 15.25 -20.77
N ASN A 304 -19.76 15.57 -21.31
CA ASN A 304 -19.23 14.99 -22.54
C ASN A 304 -18.33 13.76 -22.28
N ILE A 305 -18.44 13.14 -21.09
CA ILE A 305 -17.75 11.90 -20.78
C ILE A 305 -18.73 10.83 -20.31
N GLN A 306 -18.38 9.58 -20.61
CA GLN A 306 -19.00 8.40 -20.04
C GLN A 306 -17.97 7.70 -19.15
N MET A 307 -18.36 7.38 -17.91
CA MET A 307 -17.50 6.66 -16.97
C MET A 307 -18.01 5.24 -16.74
N ILE A 308 -17.09 4.30 -16.69
CA ILE A 308 -17.36 2.88 -16.48
C ILE A 308 -16.38 2.38 -15.42
N SER A 309 -16.87 1.83 -14.31
CA SER A 309 -16.00 1.15 -13.34
C SER A 309 -15.52 -0.18 -13.92
N LEU A 310 -14.21 -0.44 -13.91
CA LEU A 310 -13.62 -1.63 -14.54
C LEU A 310 -13.48 -2.82 -13.60
N ASN A 311 -13.25 -2.56 -12.32
CA ASN A 311 -12.95 -3.58 -11.31
C ASN A 311 -13.71 -3.34 -10.00
N SER A 312 -14.94 -2.85 -10.13
CA SER A 312 -15.87 -2.74 -9.02
C SER A 312 -16.44 -4.12 -8.65
N PHE A 313 -16.72 -4.30 -7.37
CA PHE A 313 -17.42 -5.48 -6.84
C PHE A 313 -18.92 -5.41 -7.11
N GLY A 314 -19.45 -4.19 -7.33
CA GLY A 314 -20.83 -3.97 -7.75
C GLY A 314 -21.25 -2.52 -7.65
N HIS A 315 -22.43 -2.23 -8.20
CA HIS A 315 -23.12 -0.96 -8.03
C HIS A 315 -24.26 -1.14 -7.03
N LYS A 316 -24.27 -0.31 -5.99
CA LYS A 316 -25.41 -0.13 -5.08
C LYS A 316 -26.10 1.20 -5.43
N GLU A 317 -27.36 1.37 -5.03
CA GLU A 317 -28.20 2.52 -5.43
C GLU A 317 -27.55 3.90 -5.25
N SER A 318 -26.57 4.03 -4.35
CA SER A 318 -25.92 5.29 -4.03
C SER A 318 -24.39 5.30 -4.15
N TYR A 319 -23.72 4.21 -4.55
CA TYR A 319 -22.26 4.17 -4.70
C TYR A 319 -21.74 2.97 -5.51
N THR A 320 -20.52 3.10 -6.03
CA THR A 320 -19.75 2.01 -6.61
C THR A 320 -18.80 1.45 -5.55
N GLU A 321 -18.86 0.15 -5.32
CA GLU A 321 -18.04 -0.54 -4.31
C GLU A 321 -16.83 -1.17 -4.99
N PHE A 322 -15.63 -0.89 -4.48
CA PHE A 322 -14.39 -1.56 -4.90
C PHE A 322 -13.85 -2.36 -3.73
N GLN A 323 -13.56 -3.63 -3.94
CA GLN A 323 -12.90 -4.52 -2.96
C GLN A 323 -11.45 -4.83 -3.36
N VAL A 324 -10.85 -3.94 -4.14
CA VAL A 324 -9.48 -4.04 -4.64
C VAL A 324 -8.70 -2.79 -4.24
N LEU A 325 -7.40 -2.92 -4.06
CA LEU A 325 -6.53 -1.81 -3.66
C LEU A 325 -6.27 -0.79 -4.79
N ARG A 326 -6.70 -1.09 -6.02
CA ARG A 326 -6.53 -0.19 -7.17
C ARG A 326 -7.86 -0.03 -7.90
N PRO A 327 -8.80 0.80 -7.38
CA PRO A 327 -10.05 1.10 -8.06
C PRO A 327 -9.78 1.77 -9.41
N GLU A 328 -10.44 1.32 -10.47
CA GLU A 328 -10.25 1.82 -11.84
C GLU A 328 -11.57 2.22 -12.50
N PHE A 329 -11.58 3.41 -13.08
CA PHE A 329 -12.63 3.89 -13.96
C PHE A 329 -12.07 4.09 -15.38
N LEU A 330 -12.73 3.53 -16.38
CA LEU A 330 -12.55 3.91 -17.76
C LEU A 330 -13.40 5.14 -18.05
N ILE A 331 -12.80 6.14 -18.68
CA ILE A 331 -13.45 7.37 -19.09
C ILE A 331 -13.36 7.47 -20.61
N ASN A 332 -14.52 7.50 -21.27
CA ASN A 332 -14.65 7.70 -22.70
C ASN A 332 -15.17 9.12 -22.96
N ILE A 333 -14.49 9.86 -23.84
CA ILE A 333 -14.95 11.17 -24.27
C ILE A 333 -16.02 10.94 -25.35
N THR A 334 -17.26 11.35 -25.09
CA THR A 334 -18.38 11.10 -25.99
C THR A 334 -18.47 12.15 -27.09
N GLU A 335 -18.13 13.40 -26.80
CA GLU A 335 -18.19 14.52 -27.75
C GLU A 335 -17.12 15.58 -27.46
N GLY A 336 -16.58 16.19 -28.52
CA GLY A 336 -15.64 17.32 -28.45
C GLY A 336 -14.27 16.97 -27.86
N THR A 337 -13.53 18.00 -27.45
CA THR A 337 -12.28 17.86 -26.69
C THR A 337 -12.56 18.05 -25.21
N LEU A 338 -11.77 17.38 -24.36
CA LEU A 338 -11.83 17.55 -22.92
C LEU A 338 -10.65 18.42 -22.49
N GLU A 339 -10.91 19.67 -22.08
CA GLU A 339 -9.87 20.60 -21.61
C GLU A 339 -9.47 20.29 -20.16
N ASN A 340 -10.46 20.03 -19.31
CA ASN A 340 -10.27 19.75 -17.90
C ASN A 340 -11.19 18.59 -17.47
N LEU A 341 -10.69 17.70 -16.62
CA LEU A 341 -11.48 16.65 -15.97
C LEU A 341 -11.61 16.99 -14.48
N SER A 342 -12.77 17.51 -14.08
CA SER A 342 -13.09 17.77 -12.67
C SER A 342 -14.12 16.76 -12.18
N LEU A 343 -13.83 16.10 -11.07
CA LEU A 343 -14.68 15.05 -10.49
C LEU A 343 -14.98 15.41 -9.04
N LYS A 344 -16.27 15.32 -8.64
CA LYS A 344 -16.70 15.49 -7.26
C LYS A 344 -17.73 14.46 -6.85
N GLY A 345 -17.79 14.20 -5.56
CA GLY A 345 -18.82 13.34 -5.00
C GLY A 345 -18.49 12.90 -3.58
N HIS A 346 -18.88 11.67 -3.24
CA HIS A 346 -18.58 11.09 -1.94
C HIS A 346 -17.61 9.91 -2.05
N ILE A 347 -16.65 9.84 -1.13
CA ILE A 347 -15.71 8.73 -1.00
C ILE A 347 -15.65 8.26 0.45
N GLU A 348 -15.62 6.95 0.63
CA GLU A 348 -15.38 6.32 1.92
C GLU A 348 -14.22 5.33 1.75
N ILE A 349 -13.15 5.56 2.51
CA ILE A 349 -11.96 4.70 2.53
C ILE A 349 -12.21 3.60 3.56
N LEU A 350 -12.19 2.35 3.09
CA LEU A 350 -12.44 1.18 3.91
C LEU A 350 -11.12 0.63 4.47
N ASN A 351 -11.16 0.18 5.72
CA ASN A 351 -10.04 -0.54 6.31
C ASN A 351 -9.93 -1.93 5.65
N ALA A 352 -8.80 -2.19 4.99
CA ALA A 352 -8.56 -3.42 4.26
C ALA A 352 -8.68 -4.66 5.15
N GLU A 353 -8.19 -4.61 6.39
CA GLU A 353 -8.24 -5.73 7.34
C GLU A 353 -9.69 -6.13 7.66
N HIS A 354 -10.57 -5.15 7.89
CA HIS A 354 -11.98 -5.40 8.12
C HIS A 354 -12.71 -5.95 6.89
N VAL A 355 -12.30 -5.55 5.68
CA VAL A 355 -12.86 -6.09 4.43
C VAL A 355 -12.41 -7.53 4.23
N PHE A 356 -11.13 -7.84 4.46
CA PHE A 356 -10.61 -9.20 4.38
C PHE A 356 -11.28 -10.13 5.40
N GLN A 357 -11.41 -9.71 6.66
CA GLN A 357 -12.12 -10.52 7.68
C GLN A 357 -13.57 -10.84 7.28
N LYS A 358 -14.29 -9.88 6.69
CA LYS A 358 -15.65 -10.12 6.17
C LYS A 358 -15.66 -11.09 5.00
N LEU A 359 -14.68 -11.00 4.11
CA LEU A 359 -14.54 -11.92 2.98
C LEU A 359 -14.19 -13.33 3.45
N ASP A 360 -13.27 -13.48 4.40
CA ASP A 360 -12.91 -14.78 4.99
C ASP A 360 -14.13 -15.44 5.65
N THR A 361 -14.88 -14.69 6.46
CA THR A 361 -16.13 -15.18 7.06
C THR A 361 -17.14 -15.62 6.00
N ARG A 362 -17.22 -14.90 4.86
CA ARG A 362 -18.13 -15.28 3.77
C ARG A 362 -17.64 -16.51 3.01
N ILE A 363 -16.33 -16.67 2.82
CA ILE A 363 -15.72 -17.84 2.21
C ILE A 363 -16.00 -19.07 3.06
N GLU A 364 -15.79 -19.00 4.38
CA GLU A 364 -16.11 -20.08 5.31
C GLU A 364 -17.59 -20.47 5.23
N GLY A 365 -18.50 -19.49 5.21
CA GLY A 365 -19.93 -19.73 5.04
C GLY A 365 -20.29 -20.41 3.71
N LEU A 366 -19.68 -19.99 2.60
CA LEU A 366 -19.89 -20.62 1.30
C LEU A 366 -19.29 -22.03 1.22
N GLN A 367 -18.17 -22.28 1.89
CA GLN A 367 -17.58 -23.62 2.00
C GLN A 367 -18.52 -24.57 2.75
N SER A 368 -19.10 -24.13 3.87
CA SER A 368 -20.11 -24.90 4.60
C SER A 368 -21.34 -25.21 3.73
N GLU A 369 -21.82 -24.24 2.95
CA GLU A 369 -22.96 -24.45 2.05
C GLU A 369 -22.64 -25.44 0.92
N ILE A 370 -21.42 -25.40 0.39
CA ILE A 370 -20.93 -26.39 -0.59
C ILE A 370 -20.89 -27.79 0.00
N GLU A 371 -20.40 -27.95 1.24
CA GLU A 371 -20.36 -29.24 1.94
C GLU A 371 -21.76 -29.83 2.15
N ASP A 372 -22.72 -29.01 2.57
CA ASP A 372 -24.13 -29.41 2.72
C ASP A 372 -24.76 -29.86 1.39
N LEU A 373 -24.48 -29.11 0.30
CA LEU A 373 -24.95 -29.47 -1.04
C LEU A 373 -24.31 -30.77 -1.54
N GLN A 374 -23.03 -31.00 -1.25
CA GLN A 374 -22.35 -32.26 -1.59
C GLN A 374 -22.91 -33.44 -0.81
N SER A 375 -23.24 -33.27 0.48
CA SER A 375 -23.93 -34.29 1.27
C SER A 375 -25.30 -34.61 0.69
N THR A 376 -26.09 -33.59 0.35
CA THR A 376 -27.41 -33.75 -0.26
C THR A 376 -27.33 -34.48 -1.60
N LEU A 377 -26.31 -34.19 -2.42
CA LEU A 377 -26.07 -34.87 -3.69
C LEU A 377 -25.79 -36.36 -3.49
N LYS A 378 -24.99 -36.72 -2.47
CA LYS A 378 -24.69 -38.12 -2.14
C LYS A 378 -25.95 -38.89 -1.72
N ASP A 379 -26.80 -38.28 -0.89
CA ASP A 379 -28.08 -38.87 -0.48
C ASP A 379 -29.00 -39.09 -1.69
N TYR A 380 -29.04 -38.13 -2.62
CA TYR A 380 -29.79 -38.25 -3.87
C TYR A 380 -29.27 -39.40 -4.75
N GLU A 381 -27.95 -39.56 -4.89
CA GLU A 381 -27.36 -40.68 -5.64
C GLU A 381 -27.72 -42.03 -5.02
N GLN A 382 -27.68 -42.16 -3.69
CA GLN A 382 -28.08 -43.38 -2.98
C GLN A 382 -29.58 -43.70 -3.16
N LEU A 383 -30.44 -42.68 -3.11
CA LEU A 383 -31.88 -42.82 -3.40
C LEU A 383 -32.12 -43.28 -4.85
N LYS A 384 -31.34 -42.77 -5.80
CA LYS A 384 -31.43 -43.13 -7.21
C LYS A 384 -31.03 -44.60 -7.44
N GLU A 385 -29.97 -45.08 -6.80
CA GLU A 385 -29.60 -46.51 -6.84
C GLU A 385 -30.70 -47.39 -6.23
N ARG A 386 -31.29 -46.96 -5.11
CA ARG A 386 -32.40 -47.69 -4.47
C ARG A 386 -33.62 -47.77 -5.38
N LEU A 387 -33.96 -46.69 -6.07
CA LEU A 387 -35.06 -46.65 -7.03
C LEU A 387 -34.83 -47.65 -8.17
N GLN A 388 -33.64 -47.68 -8.76
CA GLN A 388 -33.29 -48.65 -9.82
C GLN A 388 -33.41 -50.10 -9.33
N SER A 389 -33.00 -50.39 -8.09
CA SER A 389 -33.17 -51.71 -7.48
C SER A 389 -34.65 -52.08 -7.34
N ILE A 390 -35.50 -51.14 -6.89
CA ILE A 390 -36.94 -51.36 -6.73
C ILE A 390 -37.61 -51.58 -8.09
N GLU A 391 -37.23 -50.82 -9.12
CA GLU A 391 -37.74 -50.99 -10.48
C GLU A 391 -37.41 -52.38 -11.03
N LYS A 392 -36.18 -52.85 -10.82
CA LYS A 392 -35.76 -54.20 -11.22
C LYS A 392 -36.56 -55.29 -10.48
N GLU A 393 -36.80 -55.10 -9.19
CA GLU A 393 -37.61 -56.03 -8.39
C GLU A 393 -39.07 -56.05 -8.87
N ARG A 394 -39.66 -54.88 -9.14
CA ARG A 394 -41.00 -54.75 -9.72
C ARG A 394 -41.10 -55.52 -11.05
N ASP A 395 -40.14 -55.34 -11.95
CA ASP A 395 -40.15 -55.98 -13.26
C ASP A 395 -40.01 -57.51 -13.15
N ASN A 396 -39.19 -57.99 -12.22
CA ASN A 396 -39.12 -59.42 -11.89
C ASN A 396 -40.47 -59.95 -11.38
N VAL A 397 -41.12 -59.26 -10.44
CA VAL A 397 -42.44 -59.67 -9.90
C VAL A 397 -43.50 -59.69 -11.00
N LEU A 398 -43.50 -58.70 -11.90
CA LEU A 398 -44.40 -58.67 -13.06
C LEU A 398 -44.17 -59.88 -13.99
N SER A 399 -42.92 -60.25 -14.25
CA SER A 399 -42.56 -61.41 -15.08
C SER A 399 -43.01 -62.75 -14.46
N ILE A 400 -42.90 -62.87 -13.13
CA ILE A 400 -43.37 -64.05 -12.38
C ILE A 400 -44.89 -64.12 -12.44
N ASN A 401 -45.60 -63.01 -12.20
CA ASN A 401 -47.05 -62.95 -12.29
C ASN A 401 -47.57 -63.29 -13.69
N GLN A 402 -46.89 -62.85 -14.76
CA GLN A 402 -47.23 -63.23 -16.13
C GLN A 402 -47.01 -64.73 -16.36
N SER A 403 -45.90 -65.30 -15.89
CA SER A 403 -45.63 -66.73 -15.98
C SER A 403 -46.69 -67.57 -15.26
N ILE A 404 -47.05 -67.20 -14.02
CA ILE A 404 -48.11 -67.86 -13.25
C ILE A 404 -49.47 -67.74 -13.97
N SER A 405 -49.78 -66.57 -14.53
CA SER A 405 -51.02 -66.37 -15.29
C SER A 405 -51.06 -67.24 -16.55
N ASN A 406 -49.93 -67.39 -17.25
CA ASN A 406 -49.80 -68.25 -18.43
C ASN A 406 -49.91 -69.74 -18.06
N GLU A 407 -49.24 -70.20 -17.00
CA GLU A 407 -49.37 -71.57 -16.49
C GLU A 407 -50.80 -71.88 -16.02
N ASN A 408 -51.45 -70.97 -15.30
CA ASN A 408 -52.85 -71.12 -14.91
C ASN A 408 -53.77 -71.21 -16.13
N ASN A 409 -53.55 -70.40 -17.17
CA ASN A 409 -54.29 -70.49 -18.43
C ASN A 409 -54.03 -71.82 -19.16
N LEU A 410 -52.79 -72.32 -19.16
CA LEU A 410 -52.45 -73.63 -19.72
C LEU A 410 -53.11 -74.77 -18.92
N LEU A 411 -53.14 -74.71 -17.59
CA LEU A 411 -53.82 -75.66 -16.73
C LEU A 411 -55.34 -75.67 -16.98
N LEU A 412 -55.96 -74.49 -17.13
CA LEU A 412 -57.37 -74.32 -17.46
C LEU A 412 -57.73 -74.85 -18.86
N ASN A 413 -56.78 -74.83 -19.80
CA ASN A 413 -56.98 -75.25 -21.20
C ASN A 413 -56.43 -76.65 -21.53
N SER A 414 -55.75 -77.33 -20.59
CA SER A 414 -55.24 -78.68 -20.81
C SER A 414 -56.39 -79.71 -20.79
N THR A 415 -56.48 -80.51 -21.86
CA THR A 415 -57.49 -81.57 -22.03
C THR A 415 -57.06 -82.92 -21.43
N SER A 416 -55.94 -82.97 -20.72
CA SER A 416 -55.31 -84.20 -20.22
C SER A 416 -55.38 -84.35 -18.70
N TRP A 417 -56.53 -84.06 -18.08
CA TRP A 417 -56.83 -84.59 -16.75
C TRP A 417 -58.22 -85.20 -16.71
N LYS A 418 -58.26 -86.50 -16.36
CA LYS A 418 -59.47 -87.18 -15.89
C LYS A 418 -60.01 -86.41 -14.69
N ILE A 419 -61.11 -85.71 -14.88
CA ILE A 419 -61.87 -85.06 -13.83
C ILE A 419 -62.38 -86.15 -12.87
N THR A 420 -61.78 -86.26 -11.69
CA THR A 420 -62.52 -86.69 -10.50
C THR A 420 -63.23 -85.47 -9.91
N LYS A 421 -64.51 -85.66 -9.55
CA LYS A 421 -65.54 -84.63 -9.32
C LYS A 421 -65.33 -83.49 -8.28
N PRO A 422 -64.31 -83.37 -7.40
CA PRO A 422 -64.33 -82.28 -6.40
C PRO A 422 -63.85 -80.89 -6.83
N LEU A 423 -63.17 -80.71 -7.98
CA LEU A 423 -62.47 -79.44 -8.26
C LEU A 423 -63.23 -78.41 -9.12
N ARG A 424 -64.43 -78.74 -9.64
CA ARG A 424 -65.28 -77.76 -10.35
C ARG A 424 -65.85 -76.65 -9.45
N THR A 425 -65.80 -76.81 -8.13
CA THR A 425 -66.37 -75.85 -7.17
C THR A 425 -65.42 -74.68 -6.87
N ILE A 426 -64.10 -74.87 -6.98
CA ILE A 426 -63.12 -73.84 -6.60
C ILE A 426 -62.95 -72.77 -7.71
N GLY A 427 -63.04 -73.17 -8.98
CA GLY A 427 -62.93 -72.24 -10.11
C GLY A 427 -64.06 -71.21 -10.25
N ARG A 428 -65.21 -71.42 -9.58
CA ARG A 428 -66.31 -70.43 -9.54
C ARG A 428 -66.17 -69.41 -8.42
N VAL A 429 -65.37 -69.69 -7.38
CA VAL A 429 -65.18 -68.77 -6.25
C VAL A 429 -64.12 -67.71 -6.58
N LEU A 430 -63.08 -68.07 -7.34
CA LEU A 430 -62.00 -67.14 -7.70
C LEU A 430 -62.35 -66.16 -8.84
N LYS A 431 -63.49 -66.32 -9.53
CA LYS A 431 -63.97 -65.37 -10.55
C LYS A 431 -64.77 -64.19 -9.96
N LYS A 432 -64.91 -64.11 -8.63
CA LYS A 432 -65.67 -63.06 -7.93
C LYS A 432 -64.82 -62.11 -7.07
N SER A 433 -63.50 -62.22 -7.15
CA SER A 433 -62.58 -61.33 -6.43
C SER A 433 -61.37 -61.00 -7.31
N ASN A 434 -61.63 -60.21 -8.34
CA ASN A 434 -60.74 -59.21 -8.94
C ASN A 434 -61.58 -58.26 -9.78
#